data_AF-A0A944HPA4-F1
#
_entry.id   AF-A0A944HPA4-F1
#
_cell.length_a   1.000
_cell.length_b   1.000
_cell.length_c   1.000
_cell.angle_alpha   90.00
_cell.angle_beta   90.00
_cell.angle_gamma   90.00
#
_symmetry.space_group_name_H-M   'P 1'
#
loop_
_entity.id
_entity.type
_entity.pdbx_description
1 polymer ?
#
loop_
_entity_poly.entity_id
_entity_poly.type
_entity_poly.pdbx_seq_one_letter_code
_entity_poly.pdbx_strand_id
1 'polypeptide(L)'
;MIGLVAGPEAGVLVARAQALAVLRIRSAALAVALLPAAAAVVLLAGIAMGRLPDGGGWSTARWAVSGAAALALLLAAAVTVVVVRARPALSPTVPIPEETAPDLYRLVRDLAERLEVPPPSAMALTPDCDSWLEDRTHPAQGPPRGARHGLPRPQRRTGAAPVLVIGSPFLWWMRVAELRALLAPVVAGTGPSANPDIAAARRFVRGLDAAVAVAAGRPALAFVGGVARLLLHSCRDHAAEMERGVAAAASERAQTVDYGLRIVAQEQVGLAYAGWDRLLNRVALPAWRMGRWPSRLDAGVVSALTELSRRDRLAEGFTSRLGERPACDLLEEPGAIDEAASLLAARLFHGGPAEAGPDWLPVAWSQYPEEVVDRKWRLEAARLHRALGDIPEPVTAAVPEAGAAAAPVGVAVPASLTVAPTVARVLERLSGPAAAGVVEKLEARLTAEVAREAAHEELAAHHGAFGTAGDPWVDGLAPLFPLQPPRSGRELLTDHVTAMVCCAAVDTAGAAPGLDWLDGPALLVGGARRADLGRTVLSLIEDGDGEPLRIWLGEVGVRPEKPVRLV
;
A
#
# COMPACT_ATOMS: atom_id res chain seq x y z
N MET A 1 15.12 -41.08 -17.92
CA MET A 1 14.32 -39.85 -17.78
C MET A 1 15.24 -38.69 -18.14
N ILE A 2 15.35 -38.40 -19.43
CA ILE A 2 16.22 -37.36 -19.96
C ILE A 2 15.42 -36.07 -19.86
N GLY A 3 15.84 -35.16 -18.99
CA GLY A 3 15.26 -33.83 -18.91
C GLY A 3 15.50 -33.11 -20.23
N LEU A 4 14.46 -33.01 -21.06
CA LEU A 4 14.40 -32.00 -22.10
C LEU A 4 14.52 -30.66 -21.38
N VAL A 5 15.68 -30.03 -21.48
CA VAL A 5 15.84 -28.60 -21.24
C VAL A 5 14.93 -27.95 -22.28
N ALA A 6 13.70 -27.66 -21.86
CA ALA A 6 12.72 -27.01 -22.68
C ALA A 6 13.26 -25.59 -22.91
N GLY A 7 13.69 -25.29 -24.14
CA GLY A 7 14.25 -23.99 -24.49
C GLY A 7 13.25 -22.84 -24.26
N PRO A 8 13.68 -21.56 -24.36
CA PRO A 8 12.84 -20.38 -24.05
C PRO A 8 11.56 -20.32 -24.89
N GLU A 9 11.53 -21.02 -26.01
CA GLU A 9 10.38 -21.18 -26.88
C GLU A 9 9.24 -22.00 -26.24
N ALA A 10 9.54 -22.96 -25.35
CA ALA A 10 8.53 -23.83 -24.75
C ALA A 10 7.55 -23.04 -23.85
N GLY A 11 8.07 -22.14 -23.01
CA GLY A 11 7.23 -21.27 -22.17
C GLY A 11 6.33 -20.35 -23.01
N VAL A 12 6.85 -19.81 -24.12
CA VAL A 12 6.08 -18.96 -25.05
C VAL A 12 4.98 -19.76 -25.74
N LEU A 13 5.26 -21.00 -26.16
CA LEU A 13 4.28 -21.88 -26.79
C LEU A 13 3.15 -22.26 -25.82
N VAL A 14 3.48 -22.58 -24.56
CA VAL A 14 2.48 -22.82 -23.52
C VAL A 14 1.63 -21.57 -23.28
N ALA A 15 2.26 -20.41 -23.11
CA ALA A 15 1.54 -19.15 -22.92
C ALA A 15 0.60 -18.85 -24.09
N ARG A 16 1.06 -19.04 -25.32
CA ARG A 16 0.24 -18.84 -26.53
C ARG A 16 -0.92 -19.82 -26.61
N ALA A 17 -0.71 -21.11 -26.30
CA ALA A 17 -1.77 -22.11 -26.31
C ALA A 17 -2.89 -21.76 -25.32
N GLN A 18 -2.51 -21.29 -24.12
CA GLN A 18 -3.44 -20.85 -23.09
C GLN A 18 -4.14 -19.54 -23.46
N ALA A 19 -3.43 -18.60 -24.08
CA ALA A 19 -4.04 -17.39 -24.65
C ALA A 19 -5.12 -17.73 -25.69
N LEU A 20 -4.84 -18.68 -26.59
CA LEU A 20 -5.82 -19.15 -27.56
C LEU A 20 -7.02 -19.83 -26.89
N ALA A 21 -6.84 -20.53 -25.77
CA ALA A 21 -7.95 -21.09 -24.99
C ALA A 21 -8.87 -19.99 -24.43
N VAL A 22 -8.30 -18.92 -23.87
CA VAL A 22 -9.06 -17.72 -23.45
C VAL A 22 -9.83 -17.11 -24.63
N LEU A 23 -9.18 -16.96 -25.78
CA LEU A 23 -9.83 -16.41 -26.98
C LEU A 23 -10.91 -17.34 -27.55
N ARG A 24 -10.81 -18.66 -27.36
CA ARG A 24 -11.87 -19.62 -27.71
C ARG A 24 -13.09 -19.44 -26.81
N ILE A 25 -12.92 -19.20 -25.51
CA ILE A 25 -14.04 -18.90 -24.60
C ILE A 25 -14.79 -17.64 -25.08
N ARG A 26 -14.04 -16.57 -25.41
CA ARG A 26 -14.62 -15.36 -26.01
C ARG A 26 -15.41 -15.66 -27.28
N SER A 27 -14.84 -16.48 -28.16
CA SER A 27 -15.44 -16.82 -29.45
C SER A 27 -16.67 -17.72 -29.30
N ALA A 28 -16.65 -18.64 -28.33
CA ALA A 28 -17.79 -19.49 -27.99
C ALA A 28 -18.94 -18.67 -27.41
N ALA A 29 -18.66 -17.71 -26.52
CA ALA A 29 -19.66 -16.79 -26.00
C ALA A 29 -20.33 -15.97 -27.11
N LEU A 30 -19.54 -15.48 -28.06
CA LEU A 30 -20.06 -14.80 -29.25
C LEU A 30 -20.90 -15.74 -30.13
N ALA A 31 -20.45 -16.99 -30.33
CA ALA A 31 -21.20 -17.97 -31.11
C ALA A 31 -22.56 -18.27 -30.46
N VAL A 32 -22.62 -18.46 -29.14
CA VAL A 32 -23.87 -18.64 -28.38
C VAL A 32 -24.81 -17.46 -28.57
N ALA A 33 -24.30 -16.23 -28.52
CA ALA A 33 -25.09 -15.02 -28.76
C ALA A 33 -25.65 -14.92 -30.19
N LEU A 34 -24.98 -15.53 -31.17
CA LEU A 34 -25.39 -15.53 -32.59
C LEU A 34 -26.36 -16.67 -32.95
N LEU A 35 -26.54 -17.69 -32.09
CA LEU A 35 -27.41 -18.84 -32.38
C LEU A 35 -28.86 -18.45 -32.74
N PRO A 36 -29.54 -17.54 -32.01
CA PRO A 36 -30.92 -17.17 -32.37
C PRO A 36 -30.99 -16.44 -33.72
N ALA A 37 -29.96 -15.65 -34.07
CA ALA A 37 -29.87 -15.00 -35.36
C ALA A 37 -29.67 -16.01 -36.50
N ALA A 38 -28.82 -17.03 -36.30
CA ALA A 38 -28.68 -18.12 -37.26
C ALA A 38 -30.00 -18.86 -37.47
N ALA A 39 -30.74 -19.17 -36.39
CA ALA A 39 -32.07 -19.79 -36.48
C ALA A 39 -33.08 -18.88 -37.21
N ALA A 40 -33.08 -17.57 -36.93
CA ALA A 40 -33.92 -16.60 -37.64
C ALA A 40 -33.62 -16.59 -39.14
N VAL A 41 -32.34 -16.61 -39.54
CA VAL A 41 -31.92 -16.66 -40.94
C VAL A 41 -32.38 -17.95 -41.61
N VAL A 42 -32.25 -19.11 -40.95
CA VAL A 42 -32.73 -20.39 -41.49
C VAL A 42 -34.25 -20.37 -41.69
N LEU A 43 -35.01 -19.85 -40.73
CA LEU A 43 -36.47 -19.73 -40.85
C LEU A 43 -36.88 -18.78 -42.00
N LEU A 44 -36.24 -17.62 -42.10
CA LEU A 44 -36.50 -16.64 -43.16
C LEU A 44 -36.17 -17.21 -44.54
N ALA A 45 -35.01 -17.86 -44.68
CA ALA A 45 -34.59 -18.48 -45.93
C ALA A 45 -35.49 -19.66 -46.32
N GLY A 46 -35.88 -20.50 -45.35
CA GLY A 46 -36.78 -21.63 -45.59
C GLY A 46 -38.16 -21.20 -46.09
N ILE A 47 -38.70 -20.10 -45.57
CA ILE A 47 -39.95 -19.50 -46.04
C ILE A 47 -39.76 -18.91 -47.45
N ALA A 48 -38.71 -18.11 -47.66
CA ALA A 48 -38.43 -17.50 -48.96
C ALA A 48 -38.21 -18.52 -50.10
N MET A 49 -37.62 -19.67 -49.77
CA MET A 49 -37.42 -20.79 -50.72
C MET A 49 -38.64 -21.71 -50.86
N GLY A 50 -39.77 -21.40 -50.21
CA GLY A 50 -40.99 -22.22 -50.23
C GLY A 50 -40.83 -23.60 -49.58
N ARG A 51 -39.79 -23.80 -48.76
CA ARG A 51 -39.55 -25.04 -48.01
C ARG A 51 -40.33 -25.09 -46.69
N LEU A 52 -40.72 -23.93 -46.18
CA LEU A 52 -41.56 -23.75 -45.00
C LEU A 52 -42.84 -22.99 -45.37
N PRO A 53 -44.02 -23.37 -44.85
CA PRO A 53 -45.27 -22.69 -45.16
C PRO A 53 -45.31 -21.29 -44.52
N ASP A 54 -45.68 -20.28 -45.31
CA ASP A 54 -45.81 -18.88 -44.87
C ASP A 54 -47.19 -18.60 -44.25
N GLY A 55 -47.53 -19.33 -43.18
CA GLY A 55 -48.83 -19.21 -42.52
C GLY A 55 -48.93 -19.95 -41.18
N GLY A 56 -49.89 -19.54 -40.34
CA GLY A 56 -50.17 -20.18 -39.05
C GLY A 56 -49.00 -20.09 -38.06
N GLY A 57 -48.71 -21.18 -37.34
CA GLY A 57 -47.68 -21.23 -36.29
C GLY A 57 -46.25 -20.88 -36.75
N TRP A 58 -45.94 -21.04 -38.04
CA TRP A 58 -44.62 -20.66 -38.60
C TRP A 58 -44.40 -19.15 -38.65
N SER A 59 -45.47 -18.36 -38.83
CA SER A 59 -45.40 -16.90 -38.79
C SER A 59 -45.10 -16.39 -37.37
N THR A 60 -45.76 -16.98 -36.36
CA THR A 60 -45.51 -16.69 -34.93
C THR A 60 -44.09 -17.09 -34.53
N ALA A 61 -43.64 -18.28 -34.94
CA ALA A 61 -42.28 -18.76 -34.68
C ALA A 61 -41.23 -17.84 -35.30
N ARG A 62 -41.43 -17.39 -36.55
CA ARG A 62 -40.54 -16.44 -37.22
C ARG A 62 -40.38 -15.14 -36.44
N TRP A 63 -41.49 -14.51 -36.03
CA TRP A 63 -41.45 -13.26 -35.27
C TRP A 63 -40.83 -13.45 -33.89
N ALA A 64 -41.16 -14.53 -33.18
CA ALA A 64 -40.60 -14.85 -31.88
C ALA A 64 -39.07 -15.06 -31.94
N VAL A 65 -38.59 -15.88 -32.88
CA VAL A 65 -37.15 -16.15 -33.05
C VAL A 65 -36.40 -14.91 -33.53
N SER A 66 -36.99 -14.11 -34.41
CA SER A 66 -36.38 -12.85 -34.86
C SER A 66 -36.30 -11.81 -33.72
N GLY A 67 -37.34 -11.71 -32.89
CA GLY A 67 -37.33 -10.86 -31.69
C GLY A 67 -36.30 -11.32 -30.66
N ALA A 68 -36.20 -12.62 -30.41
CA ALA A 68 -35.19 -13.21 -29.54
C ALA A 68 -33.77 -12.96 -30.09
N ALA A 69 -33.56 -13.05 -31.41
CA ALA A 69 -32.29 -12.72 -32.05
C ALA A 69 -31.91 -11.25 -31.88
N ALA A 70 -32.84 -10.33 -32.11
CA ALA A 70 -32.59 -8.90 -31.90
C ALA A 70 -32.22 -8.61 -30.44
N LEU A 71 -32.97 -9.18 -29.47
CA LEU A 71 -32.69 -9.01 -28.05
C LEU A 71 -31.32 -9.60 -27.66
N ALA A 72 -31.00 -10.82 -28.09
CA ALA A 72 -29.71 -11.46 -27.81
C ALA A 72 -28.54 -10.63 -28.36
N LEU A 73 -28.66 -10.10 -29.58
CA LEU A 73 -27.64 -9.25 -30.18
C LEU A 73 -27.51 -7.90 -29.45
N LEU A 74 -28.61 -7.29 -29.03
CA LEU A 74 -28.59 -6.06 -28.23
C LEU A 74 -27.90 -6.27 -26.87
N LEU A 75 -28.21 -7.37 -26.18
CA LEU A 75 -27.57 -7.72 -24.91
C LEU A 75 -26.08 -8.02 -25.09
N ALA A 76 -25.71 -8.77 -26.13
CA ALA A 76 -24.31 -9.04 -26.45
C ALA A 76 -23.53 -7.77 -26.82
N ALA A 77 -24.16 -6.85 -27.56
CA ALA A 77 -23.60 -5.54 -27.85
C ALA A 77 -23.41 -4.71 -26.58
N ALA A 78 -24.39 -4.71 -25.67
CA ALA A 78 -24.28 -4.02 -24.37
C ALA A 78 -23.11 -4.57 -23.54
N VAL A 79 -22.98 -5.89 -23.41
CA VAL A 79 -21.85 -6.53 -22.73
C VAL A 79 -20.52 -6.12 -23.37
N THR A 80 -20.42 -6.21 -24.70
CA THR A 80 -19.20 -5.86 -25.45
C THR A 80 -18.82 -4.40 -25.26
N VAL A 81 -19.79 -3.48 -25.34
CA VAL A 81 -19.57 -2.05 -25.14
C VAL A 81 -19.05 -1.77 -23.73
N VAL A 82 -19.62 -2.40 -22.70
CA VAL A 82 -19.14 -2.24 -21.32
C VAL A 82 -17.72 -2.79 -21.18
N VAL A 83 -17.43 -4.00 -21.65
CA VAL A 83 -16.09 -4.61 -21.58
C VAL A 83 -15.03 -3.75 -22.28
N VAL A 84 -15.35 -3.18 -23.45
CA VAL A 84 -14.39 -2.36 -24.20
C VAL A 84 -14.21 -0.96 -23.60
N ARG A 85 -15.24 -0.40 -22.96
CA ARG A 85 -15.21 0.95 -22.40
C ARG A 85 -14.85 1.00 -20.92
N ALA A 86 -15.01 -0.09 -20.19
CA ALA A 86 -14.57 -0.19 -18.81
C ALA A 86 -13.06 0.01 -18.76
N ARG A 87 -12.60 0.85 -17.83
CA ARG A 87 -11.18 1.11 -17.63
C ARG A 87 -10.66 0.02 -16.68
N PRO A 88 -9.69 -0.81 -17.11
CA PRO A 88 -9.04 -1.71 -16.19
C PRO A 88 -8.35 -0.93 -15.08
N ALA A 89 -8.34 -1.50 -13.88
CA ALA A 89 -7.55 -0.99 -12.78
C ALA A 89 -6.08 -0.93 -13.20
N LEU A 90 -5.42 0.17 -12.84
CA LEU A 90 -3.99 0.35 -12.99
C LEU A 90 -3.42 0.70 -11.62
N SER A 91 -2.27 0.14 -11.29
CA SER A 91 -1.55 0.53 -10.10
C SER A 91 -1.15 2.02 -10.22
N PRO A 92 -1.46 2.84 -9.21
CA PRO A 92 -0.91 4.18 -9.10
C PRO A 92 0.62 4.13 -9.13
N THR A 93 1.25 5.01 -9.92
CA THR A 93 2.71 5.02 -10.11
C THR A 93 3.21 6.44 -10.32
N VAL A 94 4.48 6.68 -10.01
CA VAL A 94 5.20 7.92 -10.34
C VAL A 94 5.85 7.72 -11.72
N PRO A 95 5.44 8.43 -12.78
CA PRO A 95 6.08 8.31 -14.08
C PRO A 95 7.54 8.77 -14.01
N ILE A 96 8.44 8.09 -14.73
CA ILE A 96 9.83 8.53 -14.91
C ILE A 96 10.00 8.99 -16.36
N PRO A 97 9.95 10.30 -16.64
CA PRO A 97 10.30 10.83 -17.95
C PRO A 97 11.73 10.45 -18.35
N GLU A 98 12.00 10.32 -19.66
CA GLU A 98 13.33 9.93 -20.13
C GLU A 98 14.38 11.00 -19.82
N GLU A 99 13.97 12.27 -19.83
CA GLU A 99 14.79 13.41 -19.49
C GLU A 99 15.28 13.41 -18.03
N THR A 100 14.57 12.76 -17.11
CA THR A 100 14.95 12.72 -15.69
C THR A 100 15.76 11.48 -15.31
N ALA A 101 15.93 10.53 -16.24
CA ALA A 101 16.62 9.26 -15.98
C ALA A 101 17.26 8.64 -17.24
N PRO A 102 18.06 9.39 -18.03
CA PRO A 102 18.58 8.91 -19.32
C PRO A 102 19.45 7.67 -19.15
N ASP A 103 20.20 7.58 -18.05
CA ASP A 103 21.05 6.45 -17.71
C ASP A 103 20.25 5.17 -17.43
N LEU A 104 19.14 5.29 -16.70
CA LEU A 104 18.25 4.16 -16.44
C LEU A 104 17.58 3.68 -17.74
N TYR A 105 17.13 4.60 -18.60
CA TYR A 105 16.55 4.26 -19.90
C TYR A 105 17.55 3.53 -20.79
N ARG A 106 18.81 3.97 -20.80
CA ARG A 106 19.89 3.29 -21.54
C ARG A 106 20.15 1.90 -21.01
N LEU A 107 20.27 1.73 -19.68
CA LEU A 107 20.47 0.42 -19.06
C LEU A 107 19.37 -0.56 -19.46
N VAL A 108 18.11 -0.12 -19.43
CA VAL A 108 16.96 -0.96 -19.80
C VAL A 108 16.92 -1.27 -21.30
N ARG A 109 17.31 -0.33 -22.16
CA ARG A 109 17.43 -0.56 -23.62
C ARG A 109 18.54 -1.56 -23.93
N ASP A 110 19.72 -1.40 -23.34
CA ASP A 110 20.84 -2.33 -23.50
C ASP A 110 20.47 -3.73 -23.01
N LEU A 111 19.70 -3.81 -21.91
CA LEU A 111 19.17 -5.07 -21.40
C LEU A 111 18.17 -5.70 -22.37
N ALA A 112 17.23 -4.92 -22.94
CA ALA A 112 16.28 -5.40 -23.93
C ALA A 112 16.98 -5.90 -25.22
N GLU A 113 18.02 -5.19 -25.67
CA GLU A 113 18.84 -5.59 -26.81
C GLU A 113 19.55 -6.92 -26.56
N ARG A 114 20.21 -7.09 -25.41
CA ARG A 114 20.87 -8.35 -25.03
C ARG A 114 19.93 -9.53 -24.91
N LEU A 115 18.69 -9.27 -24.49
CA LEU A 115 17.65 -10.28 -24.35
C LEU A 115 16.90 -10.52 -25.68
N GLU A 116 17.19 -9.76 -26.74
CA GLU A 116 16.51 -9.82 -28.04
C GLU A 116 14.99 -9.62 -27.93
N VAL A 117 14.56 -8.66 -27.12
CA VAL A 117 13.15 -8.32 -26.89
C VAL A 117 12.88 -6.84 -27.17
N PRO A 118 11.63 -6.45 -27.50
CA PRO A 118 11.30 -5.04 -27.68
C PRO A 118 11.47 -4.27 -26.37
N PRO A 119 12.06 -3.07 -26.38
CA PRO A 119 12.20 -2.27 -25.16
C PRO A 119 10.82 -1.87 -24.61
N PRO A 120 10.69 -1.72 -23.28
CA PRO A 120 9.50 -1.13 -22.65
C PRO A 120 9.19 0.27 -23.23
N SER A 121 7.92 0.65 -23.24
CA SER A 121 7.51 1.93 -23.84
C SER A 121 7.77 3.16 -22.95
N ALA A 122 7.81 2.96 -21.64
CA ALA A 122 8.11 3.96 -20.63
C ALA A 122 8.49 3.26 -19.32
N MET A 123 8.96 4.03 -18.35
CA MET A 123 9.21 3.57 -16.98
C MET A 123 8.38 4.36 -15.96
N ALA A 124 8.06 3.71 -14.85
CA ALA A 124 7.39 4.32 -13.71
C ALA A 124 7.83 3.64 -12.40
N LEU A 125 7.68 4.34 -11.28
CA LEU A 125 7.95 3.80 -9.95
C LEU A 125 6.68 3.52 -9.17
N THR A 126 6.76 2.52 -8.31
CA THR A 126 5.78 2.24 -7.26
C THR A 126 6.50 2.21 -5.91
N PRO A 127 5.90 2.70 -4.82
CA PRO A 127 6.47 2.59 -3.48
C PRO A 127 6.25 1.17 -2.91
N ASP A 128 6.80 0.17 -3.59
CA ASP A 128 6.69 -1.24 -3.23
C ASP A 128 7.98 -1.98 -3.60
N CYS A 129 8.24 -3.12 -2.98
CA CYS A 129 9.39 -3.98 -3.26
C CYS A 129 9.05 -5.03 -4.34
N ASP A 130 8.48 -4.60 -5.47
CA ASP A 130 8.19 -5.46 -6.63
C ASP A 130 8.42 -4.72 -7.96
N SER A 131 8.55 -5.44 -9.06
CA SER A 131 8.74 -4.87 -10.40
C SER A 131 8.05 -5.72 -11.46
N TRP A 132 7.27 -5.08 -12.34
CA TRP A 132 6.46 -5.78 -13.33
C TRP A 132 6.28 -4.97 -14.62
N LEU A 133 5.64 -5.59 -15.60
CA LEU A 133 5.23 -4.95 -16.85
C LEU A 133 3.74 -4.61 -16.81
N GLU A 134 3.43 -3.32 -16.91
CA GLU A 134 2.06 -2.82 -16.90
C GLU A 134 1.56 -2.54 -18.32
N ASP A 135 0.48 -3.22 -18.73
CA ASP A 135 -0.16 -2.98 -20.04
C ASP A 135 -1.09 -1.77 -19.97
N ARG A 136 -0.60 -0.65 -20.51
CA ARG A 136 -1.35 0.62 -20.64
C ARG A 136 -1.97 0.83 -22.03
N THR A 137 -2.16 -0.25 -22.80
CA THR A 137 -2.69 -0.18 -24.17
C THR A 137 -4.20 -0.33 -24.28
N HIS A 138 -4.91 -0.45 -23.14
CA HIS A 138 -6.35 -0.70 -23.15
C HIS A 138 -7.12 0.45 -23.85
N PRO A 139 -8.09 0.16 -24.75
CA PRO A 139 -8.79 1.19 -25.52
C PRO A 139 -9.48 2.28 -24.67
N ALA A 140 -9.90 1.93 -23.45
CA ALA A 140 -10.53 2.86 -22.50
C ALA A 140 -9.56 3.88 -21.86
N GLN A 141 -8.25 3.65 -21.98
CA GLN A 141 -7.18 4.51 -21.44
C GLN A 141 -6.71 5.58 -22.44
N GLY A 142 -7.17 5.53 -23.70
CA GLY A 142 -6.90 6.58 -24.67
C GLY A 142 -7.66 7.88 -24.36
N PRO A 143 -7.15 9.06 -24.78
CA PRO A 143 -7.85 10.33 -24.60
C PRO A 143 -9.26 10.28 -25.22
N PRO A 144 -10.25 10.98 -24.63
CA PRO A 144 -11.63 10.94 -25.10
C PRO A 144 -11.73 11.38 -26.57
N ARG A 145 -12.54 10.64 -27.35
CA ARG A 145 -12.66 10.77 -28.82
C ARG A 145 -13.07 12.17 -29.33
N GLY A 146 -13.45 13.10 -28.45
CA GLY A 146 -13.86 14.47 -28.80
C GLY A 146 -12.72 15.46 -29.06
N ALA A 147 -11.48 15.17 -28.64
CA ALA A 147 -10.35 16.09 -28.78
C ALA A 147 -9.60 15.99 -30.13
N ARG A 148 -10.09 15.19 -31.09
CA ARG A 148 -9.41 14.93 -32.37
C ARG A 148 -10.36 15.00 -33.56
N HIS A 149 -10.96 16.16 -33.80
CA HIS A 149 -11.43 16.49 -35.14
C HIS A 149 -10.26 17.12 -35.92
N GLY A 150 -9.72 16.40 -36.92
CA GLY A 150 -8.84 16.98 -37.94
C GLY A 150 -7.48 16.30 -38.17
N LEU A 151 -7.05 15.35 -37.33
CA LEU A 151 -5.79 14.62 -37.57
C LEU A 151 -6.07 13.22 -38.15
N PRO A 152 -5.19 12.68 -39.03
CA PRO A 152 -5.29 11.31 -39.51
C PRO A 152 -5.46 10.36 -38.32
N ARG A 153 -6.39 9.40 -38.43
CA ARG A 153 -6.59 8.35 -37.43
C ARG A 153 -5.21 7.84 -36.97
N PRO A 154 -4.86 7.92 -35.68
CA PRO A 154 -3.68 7.22 -35.22
C PRO A 154 -3.94 5.76 -35.54
N GLN A 155 -3.08 5.19 -36.37
CA GLN A 155 -2.95 3.76 -36.56
C GLN A 155 -3.20 3.10 -35.20
N ARG A 156 -4.17 2.17 -35.15
CA ARG A 156 -4.49 1.36 -33.96
C ARG A 156 -3.15 1.13 -33.22
N ARG A 157 -2.99 1.59 -31.98
CA ARG A 157 -1.81 1.32 -31.13
C ARG A 157 -1.74 -0.18 -30.75
N THR A 158 -2.00 -1.05 -31.71
CA THR A 158 -1.76 -2.49 -31.65
C THR A 158 -0.25 -2.67 -31.74
N GLY A 159 0.43 -2.59 -30.61
CA GLY A 159 1.87 -2.85 -30.53
C GLY A 159 2.70 -1.93 -29.64
N ALA A 160 2.09 -1.03 -28.85
CA ALA A 160 2.89 -0.31 -27.85
C ALA A 160 3.36 -1.32 -26.77
N ALA A 161 4.67 -1.38 -26.53
CA ALA A 161 5.25 -2.21 -25.48
C ALA A 161 4.67 -1.83 -24.10
N PRO A 162 4.62 -2.75 -23.13
CA PRO A 162 4.18 -2.43 -21.78
C PRO A 162 5.11 -1.41 -21.11
N VAL A 163 4.62 -0.74 -20.08
CA VAL A 163 5.41 0.15 -19.22
C VAL A 163 6.12 -0.69 -18.18
N LEU A 164 7.41 -0.47 -17.98
CA LEU A 164 8.16 -1.11 -16.90
C LEU A 164 7.91 -0.36 -15.59
N VAL A 165 7.29 -1.03 -14.62
CA VAL A 165 7.11 -0.49 -13.27
C VAL A 165 8.19 -1.08 -12.37
N ILE A 166 8.93 -0.20 -11.68
CA ILE A 166 10.04 -0.57 -10.81
C ILE A 166 9.68 -0.18 -9.37
N GLY A 167 10.00 -1.06 -8.42
CA GLY A 167 9.90 -0.75 -7.00
C GLY A 167 10.90 0.33 -6.63
N SER A 168 10.43 1.48 -6.12
CA SER A 168 11.30 2.60 -5.74
C SER A 168 12.38 2.19 -4.73
N PRO A 169 12.14 1.30 -3.72
CA PRO A 169 13.18 0.90 -2.79
C PRO A 169 14.37 0.20 -3.47
N PHE A 170 14.14 -0.45 -4.62
CA PHE A 170 15.22 -1.10 -5.37
C PHE A 170 16.21 -0.09 -5.95
N LEU A 171 15.77 1.08 -6.38
CA LEU A 171 16.68 2.11 -6.88
C LEU A 171 17.64 2.58 -5.78
N TRP A 172 17.16 2.76 -4.55
CA TRP A 172 17.98 3.22 -3.43
C TRP A 172 18.84 2.13 -2.81
N TRP A 173 18.33 0.90 -2.73
CA TRP A 173 19.03 -0.19 -2.05
C TRP A 173 20.01 -0.94 -2.95
N MET A 174 19.66 -1.19 -4.21
CA MET A 174 20.43 -2.04 -5.11
C MET A 174 21.56 -1.28 -5.79
N ARG A 175 22.64 -2.01 -6.09
CA ARG A 175 23.69 -1.53 -7.00
C ARG A 175 23.23 -1.66 -8.43
N VAL A 176 23.82 -0.85 -9.33
CA VAL A 176 23.45 -0.83 -10.75
C VAL A 176 23.45 -2.24 -11.37
N ALA A 177 24.44 -3.08 -11.01
CA ALA A 177 24.54 -4.45 -11.51
C ALA A 177 23.45 -5.38 -10.94
N GLU A 178 23.11 -5.24 -9.65
CA GLU A 178 22.04 -5.99 -8.98
C GLU A 178 20.67 -5.62 -9.55
N LEU A 179 20.40 -4.32 -9.72
CA LEU A 179 19.16 -3.83 -10.34
C LEU A 179 19.02 -4.39 -11.75
N ARG A 180 20.07 -4.34 -12.56
CA ARG A 180 20.05 -4.89 -13.92
C ARG A 180 19.73 -6.39 -13.93
N ALA A 181 20.31 -7.16 -13.01
CA ALA A 181 20.01 -8.58 -12.85
C ALA A 181 18.58 -8.83 -12.35
N LEU A 182 18.06 -7.98 -11.46
CA LEU A 182 16.66 -8.02 -11.00
C LEU A 182 15.68 -7.74 -12.15
N LEU A 183 15.95 -6.72 -12.96
CA LEU A 183 15.08 -6.29 -14.04
C LEU A 183 15.13 -7.21 -15.28
N ALA A 184 16.20 -8.01 -15.44
CA ALA A 184 16.37 -8.93 -16.58
C ALA A 184 15.14 -9.81 -16.88
N PRO A 185 14.59 -10.59 -15.93
CA PRO A 185 13.38 -11.38 -16.16
C PRO A 185 12.15 -10.51 -16.46
N VAL A 186 12.02 -9.32 -15.85
CA VAL A 186 10.89 -8.43 -16.10
C VAL A 186 10.94 -7.88 -17.52
N VAL A 187 12.09 -7.36 -17.94
CA VAL A 187 12.32 -6.84 -19.31
C VAL A 187 12.19 -7.95 -20.34
N ALA A 188 12.69 -9.17 -20.07
CA ALA A 188 12.50 -10.33 -20.96
C ALA A 188 11.01 -10.63 -21.23
N GLY A 189 10.12 -10.30 -20.29
CA GLY A 189 8.66 -10.44 -20.40
C GLY A 189 8.01 -9.55 -21.47
N THR A 190 8.72 -8.53 -21.98
CA THR A 190 8.26 -7.70 -23.11
C THR A 190 8.12 -8.51 -24.39
N GLY A 191 8.96 -9.52 -24.60
CA GLY A 191 8.91 -10.43 -25.74
C GLY A 191 7.57 -11.19 -25.84
N PRO A 192 7.19 -11.99 -24.84
CA PRO A 192 5.86 -12.62 -24.80
C PRO A 192 4.72 -11.61 -24.82
N SER A 193 4.89 -10.43 -24.21
CA SER A 193 3.87 -9.37 -24.20
C SER A 193 3.62 -8.76 -25.59
N ALA A 194 4.60 -8.81 -26.49
CA ALA A 194 4.44 -8.40 -27.89
C ALA A 194 3.65 -9.42 -28.74
N ASN A 195 3.43 -10.64 -28.24
CA ASN A 195 2.65 -11.64 -28.95
C ASN A 195 1.16 -11.19 -29.05
N PRO A 196 0.58 -11.13 -30.26
CA PRO A 196 -0.77 -10.60 -30.44
C PRO A 196 -1.86 -11.43 -29.76
N ASP A 197 -1.67 -12.76 -29.66
CA ASP A 197 -2.62 -13.67 -29.02
C ASP A 197 -2.64 -13.44 -27.50
N ILE A 198 -1.45 -13.38 -26.88
CA ILE A 198 -1.27 -13.12 -25.44
C ILE A 198 -1.81 -11.73 -25.08
N ALA A 199 -1.44 -10.70 -25.86
CA ALA A 199 -1.94 -9.34 -25.63
C ALA A 199 -3.46 -9.24 -25.79
N ALA A 200 -4.06 -9.95 -26.77
CA ALA A 200 -5.51 -10.00 -26.93
C ALA A 200 -6.22 -10.72 -25.77
N ALA A 201 -5.64 -11.82 -25.27
CA ALA A 201 -6.17 -12.55 -24.12
C ALA A 201 -6.13 -11.68 -22.85
N ARG A 202 -4.99 -11.04 -22.54
CA ARG A 202 -4.87 -10.11 -21.39
C ARG A 202 -5.85 -8.96 -21.45
N ARG A 203 -5.98 -8.29 -22.61
CA ARG A 203 -6.97 -7.21 -22.79
C ARG A 203 -8.40 -7.69 -22.56
N PHE A 204 -8.73 -8.90 -23.00
CA PHE A 204 -10.06 -9.48 -22.78
C PHE A 204 -10.32 -9.76 -21.30
N VAL A 205 -9.39 -10.41 -20.59
CA VAL A 205 -9.53 -10.69 -19.15
C VAL A 205 -9.62 -9.39 -18.34
N ARG A 206 -8.71 -8.44 -18.58
CA ARG A 206 -8.72 -7.11 -17.92
C ARG A 206 -10.00 -6.33 -18.20
N GLY A 207 -10.53 -6.40 -19.43
CA GLY A 207 -11.80 -5.74 -19.78
C GLY A 207 -13.01 -6.38 -19.12
N LEU A 208 -13.01 -7.71 -18.95
CA LEU A 208 -14.06 -8.40 -18.20
C LEU A 208 -14.03 -8.03 -16.71
N ASP A 209 -12.84 -8.00 -16.10
CA ASP A 209 -12.65 -7.60 -14.70
C ASP A 209 -13.14 -6.17 -14.47
N ALA A 210 -12.74 -5.24 -15.34
CA ALA A 210 -13.23 -3.87 -15.34
C ALA A 210 -14.76 -3.78 -15.48
N ALA A 211 -15.36 -4.63 -16.32
CA ALA A 211 -16.81 -4.69 -16.49
C ALA A 211 -17.53 -5.18 -15.22
N VAL A 212 -16.94 -6.11 -14.46
CA VAL A 212 -17.46 -6.54 -13.17
C VAL A 212 -17.46 -5.39 -12.17
N ALA A 213 -16.36 -4.64 -12.08
CA ALA A 213 -16.27 -3.47 -11.20
C ALA A 213 -17.33 -2.40 -11.56
N VAL A 214 -17.47 -2.06 -12.85
CA VAL A 214 -18.49 -1.10 -13.31
C VAL A 214 -19.93 -1.57 -13.03
N ALA A 215 -20.20 -2.87 -13.14
CA ALA A 215 -21.51 -3.44 -12.89
C ALA A 215 -21.86 -3.52 -11.39
N ALA A 216 -20.88 -3.66 -10.50
CA ALA A 216 -21.11 -3.75 -9.06
C ALA A 216 -21.81 -2.52 -8.48
N GLY A 217 -21.51 -1.31 -9.00
CA GLY A 217 -22.15 -0.06 -8.58
C GLY A 217 -23.43 0.31 -9.34
N ARG A 218 -23.92 -0.55 -10.27
CA ARG A 218 -25.02 -0.19 -11.19
C ARG A 218 -26.00 -1.36 -11.39
N PRO A 219 -27.16 -1.40 -10.69
CA PRO A 219 -28.10 -2.53 -10.80
C PRO A 219 -28.64 -2.74 -12.22
N ALA A 220 -28.75 -1.67 -13.01
CA ALA A 220 -29.12 -1.74 -14.43
C ALA A 220 -28.14 -2.56 -15.29
N LEU A 221 -26.90 -2.79 -14.83
CA LEU A 221 -25.87 -3.60 -15.49
C LEU A 221 -25.72 -4.99 -14.86
N ALA A 222 -26.65 -5.43 -14.01
CA ALA A 222 -26.55 -6.72 -13.32
C ALA A 222 -26.37 -7.91 -14.28
N PHE A 223 -27.08 -7.91 -15.42
CA PHE A 223 -26.90 -8.91 -16.48
C PHE A 223 -25.47 -8.90 -17.03
N VAL A 224 -24.93 -7.71 -17.33
CA VAL A 224 -23.55 -7.56 -17.82
C VAL A 224 -22.54 -8.08 -16.80
N GLY A 225 -22.71 -7.72 -15.52
CA GLY A 225 -21.86 -8.21 -14.44
C GLY A 225 -21.93 -9.74 -14.26
N GLY A 226 -23.12 -10.33 -14.40
CA GLY A 226 -23.31 -11.78 -14.38
C GLY A 226 -22.56 -12.50 -15.50
N VAL A 227 -22.71 -12.02 -16.74
CA VAL A 227 -22.01 -12.56 -17.92
C VAL A 227 -20.49 -12.37 -17.80
N ALA A 228 -20.03 -11.19 -17.37
CA ALA A 228 -18.61 -10.90 -17.20
C ALA A 228 -17.97 -11.81 -16.15
N ARG A 229 -18.63 -12.02 -15.00
CA ARG A 229 -18.18 -12.96 -13.96
C ARG A 229 -18.10 -14.40 -14.45
N LEU A 230 -19.11 -14.85 -15.21
CA LEU A 230 -19.11 -16.19 -15.80
C LEU A 230 -17.90 -16.38 -16.72
N LEU A 231 -17.68 -15.44 -17.64
CA LEU A 231 -16.56 -15.50 -18.58
C LEU A 231 -15.20 -15.41 -17.89
N LEU A 232 -15.06 -14.56 -16.86
CA LEU A 232 -13.85 -14.50 -16.04
C LEU A 232 -13.57 -15.83 -15.35
N HIS A 233 -14.59 -16.42 -14.73
CA HIS A 233 -14.48 -17.71 -14.06
C HIS A 233 -14.02 -18.79 -15.03
N SER A 234 -14.59 -18.84 -16.24
CA SER A 234 -14.15 -19.77 -17.28
C SER A 234 -12.73 -19.50 -17.80
N CYS A 235 -12.24 -18.27 -17.74
CA CYS A 235 -10.90 -17.92 -18.21
C CYS A 235 -9.80 -18.10 -17.14
N ARG A 236 -10.15 -18.25 -15.85
CA ARG A 236 -9.23 -18.15 -14.70
C ARG A 236 -7.99 -19.05 -14.84
N ASP A 237 -8.20 -20.36 -15.04
CA ASP A 237 -7.11 -21.33 -15.07
C ASP A 237 -6.22 -21.12 -16.30
N HIS A 238 -6.83 -20.89 -17.46
CA HIS A 238 -6.10 -20.57 -18.69
C HIS A 238 -5.30 -19.27 -18.57
N ALA A 239 -5.85 -18.23 -17.94
CA ALA A 239 -5.12 -17.00 -17.69
C ALA A 239 -3.94 -17.22 -16.73
N ALA A 240 -4.13 -17.99 -15.65
CA ALA A 240 -3.06 -18.31 -14.70
C ALA A 240 -1.93 -19.14 -15.34
N GLU A 241 -2.26 -20.16 -16.15
CA GLU A 241 -1.28 -20.94 -16.91
C GLU A 241 -0.58 -20.09 -17.98
N MET A 242 -1.32 -19.19 -18.63
CA MET A 242 -0.74 -18.25 -19.61
C MET A 242 0.33 -17.37 -18.95
N GLU A 243 0.01 -16.73 -17.82
CA GLU A 243 0.96 -15.86 -17.10
C GLU A 243 2.16 -16.64 -16.55
N ARG A 244 1.95 -17.87 -16.04
CA ARG A 244 3.05 -18.77 -15.64
C ARG A 244 3.96 -19.14 -16.81
N GLY A 245 3.39 -19.42 -17.98
CA GLY A 245 4.16 -19.66 -19.22
C GLY A 245 4.97 -18.44 -19.64
N VAL A 246 4.40 -17.23 -19.55
CA VAL A 246 5.12 -15.96 -19.82
C VAL A 246 6.27 -15.78 -18.83
N ALA A 247 6.03 -15.97 -17.54
CA ALA A 247 7.05 -15.84 -16.50
C ALA A 247 8.18 -16.86 -16.68
N ALA A 248 7.86 -18.12 -17.01
CA ALA A 248 8.85 -19.15 -17.30
C ALA A 248 9.72 -18.78 -18.50
N ALA A 249 9.12 -18.39 -19.62
CA ALA A 249 9.84 -17.96 -20.81
C ALA A 249 10.75 -16.74 -20.55
N ALA A 250 10.25 -15.77 -19.79
CA ALA A 250 11.01 -14.58 -19.42
C ALA A 250 12.18 -14.91 -18.49
N SER A 251 11.96 -15.77 -17.49
CA SER A 251 13.00 -16.21 -16.54
C SER A 251 14.10 -17.01 -17.22
N GLU A 252 13.75 -17.88 -18.17
CA GLU A 252 14.70 -18.67 -18.95
C GLU A 252 15.55 -17.79 -19.86
N ARG A 253 14.92 -16.89 -20.64
CA ARG A 253 15.64 -15.93 -21.48
C ARG A 253 16.60 -15.08 -20.66
N ALA A 254 16.19 -14.65 -19.47
CA ALA A 254 17.02 -13.87 -18.57
C ALA A 254 18.23 -14.62 -18.00
N GLN A 255 18.31 -15.95 -18.11
CA GLN A 255 19.50 -16.70 -17.65
C GLN A 255 20.76 -16.34 -18.44
N THR A 256 20.60 -15.81 -19.65
CA THR A 256 21.71 -15.33 -20.49
C THR A 256 22.36 -14.06 -19.96
N VAL A 257 21.74 -13.37 -18.99
CA VAL A 257 22.18 -12.08 -18.45
C VAL A 257 22.39 -12.20 -16.94
N ASP A 258 23.66 -12.14 -16.52
CA ASP A 258 24.12 -12.05 -15.13
C ASP A 258 23.46 -13.01 -14.14
N TYR A 259 23.32 -14.27 -14.54
CA TYR A 259 22.68 -15.30 -13.74
C TYR A 259 23.23 -15.38 -12.29
N GLY A 260 24.55 -15.22 -12.11
CA GLY A 260 25.18 -15.21 -10.79
C GLY A 260 24.74 -14.03 -9.91
N LEU A 261 24.66 -12.82 -10.48
CA LEU A 261 24.18 -11.62 -9.76
C LEU A 261 22.68 -11.68 -9.47
N ARG A 262 21.91 -12.47 -10.23
CA ARG A 262 20.48 -12.64 -9.99
C ARG A 262 20.19 -13.29 -8.64
N ILE A 263 20.99 -14.26 -8.22
CA ILE A 263 20.83 -14.91 -6.90
C ILE A 263 21.04 -13.86 -5.79
N VAL A 264 22.12 -13.09 -5.90
CA VAL A 264 22.42 -12.00 -4.95
C VAL A 264 21.31 -10.97 -4.94
N ALA A 265 20.82 -10.54 -6.11
CA ALA A 265 19.74 -9.58 -6.22
C ALA A 265 18.44 -10.07 -5.54
N GLN A 266 18.10 -11.37 -5.66
CA GLN A 266 16.91 -11.93 -5.01
C GLN A 266 17.04 -11.95 -3.47
N GLU A 267 18.22 -12.22 -2.93
CA GLU A 267 18.46 -12.09 -1.48
C GLU A 267 18.29 -10.63 -1.03
N GLN A 268 18.75 -9.68 -1.85
CA GLN A 268 18.57 -8.25 -1.58
C GLN A 268 17.11 -7.80 -1.63
N VAL A 269 16.25 -8.44 -2.43
CA VAL A 269 14.79 -8.18 -2.43
C VAL A 269 14.18 -8.53 -1.07
N GLY A 270 14.53 -9.70 -0.51
CA GLY A 270 14.02 -10.13 0.80
C GLY A 270 14.44 -9.17 1.92
N LEU A 271 15.69 -8.70 1.89
CA LEU A 271 16.16 -7.66 2.81
C LEU A 271 15.41 -6.34 2.60
N ALA A 272 15.29 -5.87 1.36
CA ALA A 272 14.57 -4.64 1.03
C ALA A 272 13.14 -4.67 1.57
N TYR A 273 12.43 -5.79 1.42
CA TYR A 273 11.08 -5.97 1.95
C TYR A 273 11.05 -5.85 3.49
N ALA A 274 11.97 -6.50 4.19
CA ALA A 274 12.04 -6.45 5.65
C ALA A 274 12.36 -5.04 6.16
N GLY A 275 13.24 -4.30 5.48
CA GLY A 275 13.54 -2.90 5.80
C GLY A 275 12.38 -1.96 5.49
N TRP A 276 11.74 -2.14 4.33
CA TRP A 276 10.57 -1.37 3.92
C TRP A 276 9.41 -1.52 4.90
N ASP A 277 9.04 -2.75 5.25
CA ASP A 277 7.94 -3.01 6.19
C ASP A 277 8.17 -2.34 7.55
N ARG A 278 9.39 -2.48 8.11
CA ARG A 278 9.76 -1.82 9.37
C ARG A 278 9.72 -0.31 9.24
N LEU A 279 10.22 0.24 8.15
CA LEU A 279 10.20 1.67 7.89
C LEU A 279 8.76 2.21 7.83
N LEU A 280 7.87 1.55 7.08
CA LEU A 280 6.47 1.94 6.99
C LEU A 280 5.79 1.89 8.37
N ASN A 281 5.97 0.78 9.10
CA ASN A 281 5.23 0.52 10.34
C ASN A 281 5.78 1.26 11.57
N ARG A 282 7.10 1.40 11.67
CA ARG A 282 7.76 1.96 12.87
C ARG A 282 8.14 3.43 12.72
N VAL A 283 8.30 3.92 11.49
CA VAL A 283 8.80 5.27 11.20
C VAL A 283 7.78 6.09 10.41
N ALA A 284 7.31 5.64 9.26
CA ALA A 284 6.42 6.46 8.43
C ALA A 284 5.04 6.64 9.06
N LEU A 285 4.44 5.57 9.59
CA LEU A 285 3.10 5.59 10.18
C LEU A 285 2.90 6.61 11.31
N PRO A 286 3.83 6.75 12.29
CA PRO A 286 3.77 7.85 13.25
C PRO A 286 3.65 9.23 12.61
N ALA A 287 4.47 9.53 11.59
CA ALA A 287 4.42 10.82 10.90
C ALA A 287 3.08 11.03 10.21
N TRP A 288 2.59 10.00 9.48
CA TRP A 288 1.33 10.09 8.74
C TRP A 288 0.13 10.40 9.63
N ARG A 289 0.02 9.73 10.79
CA ARG A 289 -1.03 10.02 11.79
C ARG A 289 -0.99 11.45 12.34
N MET A 290 0.12 12.16 12.19
CA MET A 290 0.30 13.55 12.64
C MET A 290 0.17 14.58 11.51
N GLY A 291 -0.36 14.18 10.34
CA GLY A 291 -0.50 15.07 9.19
C GLY A 291 0.84 15.40 8.53
N ARG A 292 1.84 14.54 8.67
CA ARG A 292 3.18 14.72 8.10
C ARG A 292 3.60 13.50 7.32
N TRP A 293 4.51 13.65 6.37
CA TRP A 293 5.06 12.51 5.63
C TRP A 293 6.56 12.66 5.41
N PRO A 294 7.37 11.62 5.67
CA PRO A 294 8.79 11.67 5.38
C PRO A 294 9.01 11.86 3.88
N SER A 295 9.69 12.94 3.50
CA SER A 295 9.88 13.31 2.09
C SER A 295 10.92 12.47 1.34
N ARG A 296 11.63 11.59 2.06
CA ARG A 296 12.75 10.80 1.55
C ARG A 296 12.67 9.36 2.03
N LEU A 297 11.52 8.72 1.83
CA LEU A 297 11.22 7.40 2.34
C LEU A 297 12.20 6.34 1.80
N ASP A 298 12.52 6.38 0.50
CA ASP A 298 13.46 5.43 -0.10
C ASP A 298 14.88 5.61 0.45
N ALA A 299 15.33 6.85 0.70
CA ALA A 299 16.58 7.10 1.42
C ALA A 299 16.56 6.57 2.87
N GLY A 300 15.37 6.56 3.50
CA GLY A 300 15.16 5.96 4.81
C GLY A 300 15.37 4.44 4.82
N VAL A 301 15.02 3.76 3.72
CA VAL A 301 15.24 2.30 3.55
C VAL A 301 16.72 1.96 3.66
N VAL A 302 17.58 2.74 3.00
CA VAL A 302 19.03 2.54 3.05
C VAL A 302 19.54 2.65 4.48
N SER A 303 19.03 3.63 5.23
CA SER A 303 19.40 3.83 6.63
C SER A 303 18.92 2.68 7.52
N ALA A 304 17.68 2.22 7.33
CA ALA A 304 17.12 1.07 8.02
C ALA A 304 17.89 -0.22 7.76
N LEU A 305 18.22 -0.51 6.51
CA LEU A 305 18.96 -1.72 6.15
C LEU A 305 20.43 -1.67 6.58
N THR A 306 21.03 -0.47 6.60
CA THR A 306 22.37 -0.26 7.17
C THR A 306 22.37 -0.52 8.68
N GLU A 307 21.32 -0.09 9.38
CA GLU A 307 21.15 -0.40 10.80
C GLU A 307 20.87 -1.89 11.05
N LEU A 308 20.02 -2.53 10.23
CA LEU A 308 19.74 -3.96 10.30
C LEU A 308 21.01 -4.79 10.11
N SER A 309 21.81 -4.48 9.08
CA SER A 309 23.07 -5.17 8.85
C SER A 309 24.05 -5.01 10.01
N ARG A 310 24.13 -3.82 10.63
CA ARG A 310 24.98 -3.60 11.82
C ARG A 310 24.54 -4.45 13.03
N ARG A 311 23.24 -4.61 13.27
CA ARG A 311 22.71 -5.37 14.42
C ARG A 311 22.81 -6.87 14.23
N ASP A 312 22.40 -7.33 13.06
CA ASP A 312 22.26 -8.76 12.78
C ASP A 312 23.52 -9.35 12.11
N ARG A 313 24.57 -8.53 11.92
CA ARG A 313 25.81 -8.89 11.19
C ARG A 313 25.50 -9.55 9.85
N LEU A 314 24.51 -9.03 9.14
CA LEU A 314 24.06 -9.58 7.86
C LEU A 314 25.19 -9.38 6.84
N ALA A 315 25.85 -10.51 6.53
CA ALA A 315 26.84 -10.74 5.48
C ALA A 315 28.26 -10.15 5.66
N GLU A 316 29.26 -10.98 5.31
CA GLU A 316 30.62 -10.53 4.97
C GLU A 316 30.55 -9.66 3.70
N GLY A 317 31.29 -8.54 3.66
CA GLY A 317 31.34 -7.67 2.46
C GLY A 317 30.27 -6.58 2.35
N PHE A 318 29.45 -6.36 3.38
CA PHE A 318 28.43 -5.31 3.41
C PHE A 318 29.00 -3.89 3.18
N THR A 319 30.09 -3.56 3.87
CA THR A 319 30.76 -2.24 3.76
C THR A 319 31.35 -1.99 2.38
N SER A 320 31.93 -3.02 1.75
CA SER A 320 32.43 -2.92 0.37
C SER A 320 31.29 -2.70 -0.63
N ARG A 321 30.15 -3.38 -0.47
CA ARG A 321 28.97 -3.21 -1.32
C ARG A 321 28.39 -1.80 -1.24
N LEU A 322 28.34 -1.19 -0.04
CA LEU A 322 27.82 0.18 0.12
C LEU A 322 28.65 1.22 -0.66
N GLY A 323 29.93 0.95 -0.95
CA GLY A 323 30.79 1.82 -1.74
C GLY A 323 30.57 1.74 -3.25
N GLU A 324 29.81 0.76 -3.74
CA GLU A 324 29.46 0.66 -5.16
C GLU A 324 28.33 1.63 -5.53
N ARG A 325 28.30 2.09 -6.80
CA ARG A 325 27.30 3.02 -7.32
C ARG A 325 25.87 2.47 -7.09
N PRO A 326 25.04 3.13 -6.25
CA PRO A 326 23.63 2.76 -6.10
C PRO A 326 22.86 3.04 -7.39
N ALA A 327 21.74 2.36 -7.59
CA ALA A 327 20.97 2.52 -8.82
C ALA A 327 20.19 3.84 -8.90
N CYS A 328 19.94 4.53 -7.79
CA CYS A 328 19.33 5.85 -7.77
C CYS A 328 20.22 6.92 -8.43
N ASP A 329 21.54 6.68 -8.55
CA ASP A 329 22.46 7.53 -9.33
C ASP A 329 22.22 7.45 -10.84
N LEU A 330 21.30 6.59 -11.31
CA LEU A 330 20.83 6.57 -12.70
C LEU A 330 19.72 7.61 -12.96
N LEU A 331 19.28 8.32 -11.92
CA LEU A 331 18.31 9.41 -11.97
C LEU A 331 19.06 10.76 -11.90
N GLU A 332 18.58 11.77 -12.62
CA GLU A 332 19.13 13.14 -12.58
C GLU A 332 18.81 13.83 -11.24
N GLU A 333 17.55 13.67 -10.79
CA GLU A 333 17.05 14.27 -9.55
C GLU A 333 16.45 13.18 -8.64
N PRO A 334 17.26 12.27 -8.08
CA PRO A 334 16.76 11.17 -7.25
C PRO A 334 15.90 11.68 -6.10
N GLY A 335 16.22 12.86 -5.58
CA GLY A 335 15.48 13.48 -4.49
C GLY A 335 14.02 13.84 -4.79
N ALA A 336 13.75 14.41 -5.97
CA ALA A 336 12.38 14.76 -6.36
C ALA A 336 11.55 13.50 -6.64
N ILE A 337 12.20 12.45 -7.15
CA ILE A 337 11.57 11.16 -7.39
C ILE A 337 11.22 10.44 -6.08
N ASP A 338 12.11 10.43 -5.09
CA ASP A 338 11.84 9.89 -3.73
C ASP A 338 10.70 10.64 -3.06
N GLU A 339 10.65 11.97 -3.21
CA GLU A 339 9.59 12.80 -2.67
C GLU A 339 8.22 12.43 -3.27
N ALA A 340 8.14 12.27 -4.59
CA ALA A 340 6.93 11.83 -5.27
C ALA A 340 6.53 10.38 -4.89
N ALA A 341 7.51 9.47 -4.76
CA ALA A 341 7.27 8.10 -4.32
C ALA A 341 6.78 8.05 -2.86
N SER A 342 7.32 8.91 -2.00
CA SER A 342 6.95 9.04 -0.59
C SER A 342 5.52 9.55 -0.40
N LEU A 343 5.10 10.54 -1.19
CA LEU A 343 3.70 10.98 -1.23
C LEU A 343 2.77 9.86 -1.69
N LEU A 344 3.15 9.16 -2.76
CA LEU A 344 2.37 8.03 -3.26
C LEU A 344 2.29 6.91 -2.21
N ALA A 345 3.36 6.64 -1.46
CA ALA A 345 3.38 5.66 -0.38
C ALA A 345 2.36 6.04 0.70
N ALA A 346 2.35 7.29 1.15
CA ALA A 346 1.39 7.74 2.14
C ALA A 346 -0.06 7.63 1.65
N ARG A 347 -0.31 7.92 0.38
CA ARG A 347 -1.63 7.72 -0.23
C ARG A 347 -2.04 6.25 -0.22
N LEU A 348 -1.17 5.35 -0.68
CA LEU A 348 -1.47 3.92 -0.82
C LEU A 348 -1.58 3.18 0.52
N PHE A 349 -0.71 3.48 1.48
CA PHE A 349 -0.61 2.74 2.73
C PHE A 349 -1.36 3.39 3.90
N HIS A 350 -1.60 4.70 3.86
CA HIS A 350 -2.30 5.43 4.93
C HIS A 350 -3.60 6.10 4.47
N GLY A 351 -3.83 6.27 3.15
CA GLY A 351 -4.96 7.05 2.65
C GLY A 351 -4.72 8.56 2.74
N GLY A 352 -3.45 9.00 2.79
CA GLY A 352 -3.10 10.42 2.81
C GLY A 352 -3.49 11.16 1.53
N PRO A 353 -3.54 12.51 1.55
CA PRO A 353 -3.82 13.33 0.38
C PRO A 353 -2.84 13.07 -0.79
N ALA A 354 -3.31 13.29 -2.01
CA ALA A 354 -2.49 13.12 -3.22
C ALA A 354 -1.42 14.21 -3.39
N GLU A 355 -1.64 15.40 -2.80
CA GLU A 355 -0.75 16.56 -2.87
C GLU A 355 -0.46 17.09 -1.47
N ALA A 356 0.70 17.76 -1.31
CA ALA A 356 1.02 18.47 -0.09
C ALA A 356 0.04 19.63 0.17
N GLY A 357 -0.17 19.96 1.45
CA GLY A 357 -1.10 21.00 1.85
C GLY A 357 -0.81 21.55 3.26
N PRO A 358 -1.57 22.54 3.75
CA PRO A 358 -1.32 23.15 5.06
C PRO A 358 -1.41 22.14 6.21
N ASP A 359 -2.28 21.13 6.08
CA ASP A 359 -2.47 20.06 7.06
C ASP A 359 -1.74 18.75 6.67
N TRP A 360 -0.94 18.78 5.60
CA TRP A 360 -0.20 17.63 5.07
C TRP A 360 1.20 18.04 4.60
N LEU A 361 2.14 18.09 5.55
CA LEU A 361 3.45 18.69 5.35
C LEU A 361 4.58 17.65 5.22
N PRO A 362 5.57 17.89 4.33
CA PRO A 362 6.76 17.05 4.29
C PRO A 362 7.58 17.21 5.58
N VAL A 363 8.25 16.14 6.00
CA VAL A 363 9.27 16.17 7.04
C VAL A 363 10.59 15.62 6.50
N ALA A 364 11.69 16.33 6.74
CA ALA A 364 13.03 15.84 6.46
C ALA A 364 13.54 14.96 7.61
N TRP A 365 14.43 14.00 7.34
CA TRP A 365 14.94 13.10 8.37
C TRP A 365 15.67 13.80 9.52
N SER A 366 16.29 14.96 9.27
CA SER A 366 16.91 15.79 10.31
C SER A 366 15.90 16.42 11.27
N GLN A 367 14.68 16.69 10.79
CA GLN A 367 13.60 17.30 11.56
C GLN A 367 12.67 16.26 12.20
N TYR A 368 12.69 15.02 11.70
CA TYR A 368 11.82 13.94 12.15
C TYR A 368 11.81 13.73 13.67
N PRO A 369 12.95 13.74 14.41
CA PRO A 369 12.92 13.59 15.86
C PRO A 369 12.10 14.68 16.59
N GLU A 370 12.21 15.92 16.15
CA GLU A 370 11.50 17.04 16.79
C GLU A 370 10.03 17.10 16.33
N GLU A 371 9.79 17.00 15.02
CA GLU A 371 8.45 17.21 14.45
C GLU A 371 7.51 16.01 14.63
N VAL A 372 8.07 14.80 14.79
CA VAL A 372 7.32 13.55 14.87
C VAL A 372 7.52 12.90 16.24
N VAL A 373 8.75 12.61 16.65
CA VAL A 373 8.99 11.82 17.87
C VAL A 373 8.61 12.58 19.13
N ASP A 374 9.13 13.80 19.32
CA ASP A 374 8.79 14.63 20.48
C ASP A 374 7.29 14.94 20.53
N ARG A 375 6.70 15.35 19.40
CA ARG A 375 5.27 15.65 19.30
C ARG A 375 4.40 14.44 19.63
N LYS A 376 4.76 13.25 19.13
CA LYS A 376 4.06 11.99 19.45
C LYS A 376 4.09 11.75 20.95
N TRP A 377 5.27 11.84 21.58
CA TRP A 377 5.40 11.61 23.01
C TRP A 377 4.59 12.61 23.84
N ARG A 378 4.60 13.90 23.47
CA ARG A 378 3.81 14.93 24.18
C ARG A 378 2.30 14.67 24.07
N LEU A 379 1.81 14.29 22.88
CA LEU A 379 0.40 13.92 22.68
C LEU A 379 -0.01 12.68 23.50
N GLU A 380 0.82 11.63 23.50
CA GLU A 380 0.57 10.41 24.30
C GLU A 380 0.65 10.71 25.81
N ALA A 381 1.63 11.49 26.26
CA ALA A 381 1.74 11.93 27.64
C ALA A 381 0.53 12.79 28.08
N ALA A 382 0.03 13.66 27.19
CA ALA A 382 -1.15 14.47 27.44
C ALA A 382 -2.42 13.60 27.56
N ARG A 383 -2.57 12.58 26.72
CA ARG A 383 -3.65 11.58 26.83
C ARG A 383 -3.58 10.84 28.16
N LEU A 384 -2.40 10.34 28.54
CA LEU A 384 -2.22 9.66 29.82
C LEU A 384 -2.60 10.56 31.00
N HIS A 385 -2.16 11.81 30.98
CA HIS A 385 -2.44 12.76 32.04
C HIS A 385 -3.95 13.03 32.19
N ARG A 386 -4.67 13.26 31.08
CA ARG A 386 -6.13 13.41 31.08
C ARG A 386 -6.82 12.15 31.61
N ALA A 387 -6.44 10.97 31.10
CA ALA A 387 -7.02 9.70 31.51
C ALA A 387 -6.82 9.41 33.02
N LEU A 388 -5.64 9.75 33.56
CA LEU A 388 -5.33 9.67 35.00
C LEU A 388 -6.15 10.66 35.83
N GLY A 389 -6.34 11.89 35.35
CA GLY A 389 -7.13 12.93 36.02
C GLY A 389 -8.60 12.55 36.18
N ASP A 390 -9.15 11.81 35.21
CA ASP A 390 -10.54 11.37 35.23
C ASP A 390 -10.78 10.13 36.12
N ILE A 391 -9.74 9.51 36.69
CA ILE A 391 -9.88 8.39 37.64
C ILE A 391 -9.81 8.97 39.06
N PRO A 392 -10.89 8.89 39.86
CA PRO A 392 -10.90 9.41 41.22
C PRO A 392 -9.70 8.89 42.02
N GLU A 393 -9.09 9.77 42.81
CA GLU A 393 -8.11 9.35 43.79
C GLU A 393 -8.81 8.48 44.85
N PRO A 394 -8.18 7.39 45.32
CA PRO A 394 -8.70 6.65 46.45
C PRO A 394 -8.77 7.64 47.60
N VAL A 395 -9.98 7.92 48.08
CA VAL A 395 -10.17 8.69 49.31
C VAL A 395 -9.50 7.87 50.40
N THR A 396 -8.29 8.26 50.78
CA THR A 396 -7.74 7.87 52.07
C THR A 396 -8.73 8.43 53.07
N ALA A 397 -9.40 7.52 53.79
CA ALA A 397 -10.27 7.88 54.89
C ALA A 397 -9.41 8.58 55.95
N ALA A 398 -9.24 9.90 55.79
CA ALA A 398 -8.87 10.76 56.89
C ALA A 398 -9.98 10.58 57.93
N VAL A 399 -9.65 9.88 59.01
CA VAL A 399 -10.49 9.76 60.19
C VAL A 399 -10.88 11.19 60.60
N PRO A 400 -12.19 11.52 60.66
CA PRO A 400 -12.60 12.84 61.10
C PRO A 400 -12.39 12.89 62.61
N GLU A 401 -11.36 13.61 63.06
CA GLU A 401 -11.38 14.12 64.43
C GLU A 401 -12.54 15.09 64.57
N ALA A 402 -13.47 14.72 65.44
CA ALA A 402 -14.64 15.50 65.77
C ALA A 402 -14.23 16.79 66.49
N GLY A 403 -14.63 17.94 65.93
CA GLY A 403 -14.42 19.26 66.52
C GLY A 403 -15.29 20.33 65.85
N ALA A 404 -16.57 20.34 66.24
CA ALA A 404 -17.65 21.31 65.98
C ALA A 404 -17.32 22.71 65.41
N ALA A 405 -18.04 23.12 64.36
CA ALA A 405 -19.21 24.03 64.42
C ALA A 405 -19.64 24.50 63.02
N ALA A 406 -20.95 24.50 62.76
CA ALA A 406 -21.56 24.78 61.46
C ALA A 406 -21.94 26.26 61.24
N ALA A 407 -21.81 26.74 60.01
CA ALA A 407 -22.68 27.76 59.36
C ALA A 407 -22.43 27.84 57.83
N PRO A 408 -23.40 28.30 57.01
CA PRO A 408 -23.74 27.64 55.75
C PRO A 408 -23.45 28.41 54.44
N VAL A 409 -23.30 27.61 53.37
CA VAL A 409 -23.68 27.81 51.94
C VAL A 409 -23.14 29.04 51.18
N GLY A 410 -22.34 28.75 50.15
CA GLY A 410 -22.69 29.23 48.80
C GLY A 410 -21.62 29.97 48.01
N VAL A 411 -20.55 29.29 47.58
CA VAL A 411 -20.04 29.39 46.19
C VAL A 411 -19.41 28.04 45.84
N ALA A 412 -20.09 27.24 45.03
CA ALA A 412 -19.45 26.12 44.35
C ALA A 412 -18.53 26.71 43.27
N VAL A 413 -17.26 26.89 43.60
CA VAL A 413 -16.20 27.01 42.60
C VAL A 413 -15.81 25.58 42.25
N PRO A 414 -16.00 25.09 41.01
CA PRO A 414 -15.31 23.89 40.58
C PRO A 414 -13.86 24.32 40.32
N ALA A 415 -13.06 24.43 41.38
CA ALA A 415 -11.62 24.48 41.22
C ALA A 415 -11.16 23.04 41.02
N SER A 416 -11.24 22.55 39.78
CA SER A 416 -10.31 21.51 39.37
C SER A 416 -8.92 22.11 39.53
N LEU A 417 -8.27 21.87 40.67
CA LEU A 417 -6.84 22.03 40.77
C LEU A 417 -6.27 21.06 39.74
N THR A 418 -5.95 21.57 38.55
CA THR A 418 -5.32 20.80 37.49
C THR A 418 -3.96 20.39 38.04
N VAL A 419 -3.90 19.17 38.57
CA VAL A 419 -2.66 18.60 39.11
C VAL A 419 -1.64 18.59 37.99
N ALA A 420 -0.40 18.98 38.30
CA ALA A 420 0.64 19.04 37.29
C ALA A 420 0.89 17.64 36.67
N PRO A 421 1.19 17.56 35.36
CA PRO A 421 1.59 16.32 34.69
C PRO A 421 3.01 15.94 35.11
N THR A 422 3.16 15.03 36.07
CA THR A 422 4.47 14.59 36.58
C THR A 422 4.62 13.08 36.48
N VAL A 423 5.86 12.60 36.27
CA VAL A 423 6.16 11.16 36.32
C VAL A 423 5.96 10.61 37.73
N ALA A 424 6.20 11.42 38.77
CA ALA A 424 5.94 11.06 40.15
C ALA A 424 4.47 10.66 40.38
N ARG A 425 3.51 11.41 39.80
CA ARG A 425 2.08 11.07 39.86
C ARG A 425 1.77 9.75 39.16
N VAL A 426 2.41 9.48 38.02
CA VAL A 426 2.25 8.19 37.32
C VAL A 426 2.75 7.04 38.20
N LEU A 427 3.96 7.17 38.76
CA LEU A 427 4.54 6.18 39.67
C LEU A 427 3.65 5.95 40.90
N GLU A 428 3.14 7.02 41.52
CA GLU A 428 2.24 6.93 42.69
C GLU A 428 0.94 6.17 42.37
N ARG A 429 0.33 6.45 41.21
CA ARG A 429 -0.95 5.85 40.82
C ARG A 429 -0.82 4.41 40.33
N LEU A 430 0.34 4.04 39.80
CA LEU A 430 0.59 2.72 39.20
C LEU A 430 1.46 1.80 40.07
N SER A 431 2.00 2.27 41.21
CA SER A 431 2.76 1.41 42.12
C SER A 431 1.87 0.78 43.20
N GLY A 432 2.17 -0.46 43.55
CA GLY A 432 1.59 -1.14 44.72
C GLY A 432 0.25 -1.85 44.48
N PRO A 433 -0.32 -2.48 45.51
CA PRO A 433 -1.40 -3.47 45.34
C PRO A 433 -2.74 -2.87 44.86
N ALA A 434 -2.97 -1.56 45.07
CA ALA A 434 -4.17 -0.87 44.58
C ALA A 434 -4.06 -0.45 43.10
N ALA A 435 -2.88 -0.58 42.47
CA ALA A 435 -2.63 -0.14 41.11
C ALA A 435 -3.39 -0.96 40.06
N ALA A 436 -3.61 -2.26 40.29
CA ALA A 436 -4.24 -3.15 39.31
C ALA A 436 -5.59 -2.62 38.80
N GLY A 437 -6.44 -2.09 39.70
CA GLY A 437 -7.74 -1.51 39.33
C GLY A 437 -7.65 -0.15 38.66
N VAL A 438 -6.53 0.57 38.80
CA VAL A 438 -6.25 1.82 38.07
C VAL A 438 -5.72 1.51 36.68
N VAL A 439 -4.79 0.54 36.57
CA VAL A 439 -4.22 0.03 35.32
C VAL A 439 -5.35 -0.44 34.39
N GLU A 440 -6.23 -1.34 34.85
CA GLU A 440 -7.33 -1.86 34.03
C GLU A 440 -8.25 -0.74 33.49
N LYS A 441 -8.56 0.25 34.33
CA LYS A 441 -9.37 1.42 33.92
C LYS A 441 -8.65 2.31 32.90
N LEU A 442 -7.34 2.51 33.06
CA LEU A 442 -6.54 3.26 32.10
C LEU A 442 -6.43 2.52 30.77
N GLU A 443 -6.17 1.23 30.79
CA GLU A 443 -6.12 0.39 29.59
C GLU A 443 -7.43 0.48 28.79
N ALA A 444 -8.57 0.31 29.45
CA ALA A 444 -9.88 0.43 28.82
C ALA A 444 -10.14 1.83 28.25
N ARG A 445 -9.77 2.89 28.99
CA ARG A 445 -9.96 4.29 28.55
C ARG A 445 -9.07 4.68 27.38
N LEU A 446 -7.78 4.37 27.46
CA LEU A 446 -6.83 4.64 26.38
C LEU A 446 -7.21 3.86 25.12
N THR A 447 -7.65 2.61 25.26
CA THR A 447 -8.19 1.81 24.14
C THR A 447 -9.40 2.51 23.51
N ALA A 448 -10.35 2.97 24.32
CA ALA A 448 -11.54 3.66 23.81
C ALA A 448 -11.22 5.03 23.18
N GLU A 449 -10.23 5.77 23.69
CA GLU A 449 -9.80 7.05 23.11
C GLU A 449 -9.09 6.86 21.78
N VAL A 450 -8.13 5.93 21.70
CA VAL A 450 -7.43 5.60 20.45
C VAL A 450 -8.41 5.05 19.40
N ALA A 451 -9.38 4.21 19.80
CA ALA A 451 -10.40 3.71 18.88
C ALA A 451 -11.31 4.83 18.35
N ARG A 452 -11.67 5.82 19.19
CA ARG A 452 -12.44 6.99 18.74
C ARG A 452 -11.65 7.84 17.76
N GLU A 453 -10.37 8.08 18.00
CA GLU A 453 -9.52 8.84 17.07
C GLU A 453 -9.39 8.13 15.73
N ALA A 454 -9.10 6.82 15.73
CA ALA A 454 -9.03 6.03 14.51
C ALA A 454 -10.34 6.08 13.70
N ALA A 455 -11.50 6.02 14.38
CA ALA A 455 -12.80 6.16 13.71
C ALA A 455 -13.03 7.57 13.13
N HIS A 456 -12.54 8.63 13.77
CA HIS A 456 -12.61 9.99 13.22
C HIS A 456 -11.67 10.17 12.02
N GLU A 457 -10.46 9.63 12.08
CA GLU A 457 -9.50 9.60 10.96
C GLU A 457 -10.10 8.86 9.76
N GLU A 458 -10.71 7.69 9.99
CA GLU A 458 -11.39 6.92 8.95
C GLU A 458 -12.54 7.74 8.33
N LEU A 459 -13.35 8.42 9.14
CA LEU A 459 -14.44 9.28 8.64
C LEU A 459 -13.92 10.46 7.82
N ALA A 460 -12.81 11.08 8.23
CA ALA A 460 -12.18 12.18 7.51
C ALA A 460 -11.59 11.74 6.16
N ALA A 461 -10.95 10.57 6.13
CA ALA A 461 -10.44 9.96 4.89
C ALA A 461 -11.59 9.67 3.89
N HIS A 462 -12.73 9.17 4.39
CA HIS A 462 -13.93 8.96 3.56
C HIS A 462 -14.49 10.27 2.99
N HIS A 463 -14.50 11.37 3.75
CA HIS A 463 -14.97 12.67 3.24
C HIS A 463 -14.04 13.30 2.20
N GLY A 464 -12.72 13.10 2.32
CA GLY A 464 -11.74 13.52 1.31
C GLY A 464 -11.89 12.79 -0.03
N ALA A 465 -12.31 11.52 0.00
CA ALA A 465 -12.54 10.70 -1.19
C ALA A 465 -13.76 11.13 -2.04
N PHE A 466 -14.66 11.97 -1.53
CA PHE A 466 -15.79 12.51 -2.30
C PHE A 466 -15.51 13.92 -2.88
N GLY A 467 -14.34 14.50 -2.62
CA GLY A 467 -14.06 15.92 -2.80
C GLY A 467 -13.47 16.40 -4.13
N THR A 468 -12.92 15.53 -4.98
CA THR A 468 -12.30 15.96 -6.24
C THR A 468 -12.66 15.05 -7.40
N ALA A 469 -13.39 15.58 -8.38
CA ALA A 469 -13.59 14.93 -9.68
C ALA A 469 -12.25 14.89 -10.43
N GLY A 470 -11.37 13.96 -10.06
CA GLY A 470 -9.96 13.99 -10.47
C GLY A 470 -9.23 12.66 -10.50
N ASP A 471 -9.81 11.52 -10.10
CA ASP A 471 -9.54 10.18 -10.68
C ASP A 471 -10.38 9.12 -9.95
N PRO A 472 -11.46 8.59 -10.55
CA PRO A 472 -12.45 7.73 -9.87
C PRO A 472 -11.93 6.38 -9.30
N TRP A 473 -10.65 6.08 -9.43
CA TRP A 473 -10.08 4.75 -9.15
C TRP A 473 -9.21 4.69 -7.90
N VAL A 474 -8.74 5.85 -7.42
CA VAL A 474 -7.98 5.93 -6.16
C VAL A 474 -8.83 6.56 -5.06
N ASP A 475 -9.85 7.34 -5.44
CA ASP A 475 -10.91 7.81 -4.54
C ASP A 475 -11.79 6.63 -4.13
N GLY A 476 -11.43 5.97 -3.03
CA GLY A 476 -12.17 4.84 -2.47
C GLY A 476 -11.31 3.64 -2.06
N LEU A 477 -9.99 3.67 -2.29
CA LEU A 477 -9.08 2.71 -1.66
C LEU A 477 -8.79 3.18 -0.22
N ALA A 478 -9.77 3.04 0.67
CA ALA A 478 -9.44 2.95 2.09
C ALA A 478 -8.41 1.83 2.25
N PRO A 479 -7.37 1.97 3.10
CA PRO A 479 -6.40 0.91 3.32
C PRO A 479 -7.17 -0.37 3.68
N LEU A 480 -7.14 -1.37 2.79
CA LEU A 480 -7.97 -2.58 2.95
C LEU A 480 -7.63 -3.36 4.22
N PHE A 481 -6.46 -3.07 4.80
CA PHE A 481 -6.01 -3.57 6.09
C PHE A 481 -5.24 -2.48 6.85
N PRO A 482 -5.45 -2.34 8.17
CA PRO A 482 -4.63 -1.46 8.98
C PRO A 482 -3.18 -1.99 8.98
N LEU A 483 -2.22 -1.10 8.76
CA LEU A 483 -0.79 -1.41 8.78
C LEU A 483 -0.32 -2.08 10.08
N GLN A 484 -1.04 -1.87 11.18
CA GLN A 484 -0.76 -2.50 12.46
C GLN A 484 -1.99 -3.25 12.98
N PRO A 485 -1.81 -4.44 13.59
CA PRO A 485 -2.87 -5.12 14.31
C PRO A 485 -3.36 -4.25 15.48
N PRO A 486 -4.60 -4.43 15.95
CA PRO A 486 -5.11 -3.72 17.11
C PRO A 486 -4.24 -4.03 18.34
N ARG A 487 -3.67 -2.98 18.93
CA ARG A 487 -2.84 -3.07 20.13
C ARG A 487 -3.72 -3.37 21.34
N SER A 488 -3.19 -4.18 22.26
CA SER A 488 -3.85 -4.42 23.55
C SER A 488 -3.85 -3.16 24.42
N GLY A 489 -4.80 -3.05 25.35
CA GLY A 489 -4.87 -1.92 26.28
C GLY A 489 -3.58 -1.75 27.09
N ARG A 490 -2.95 -2.86 27.48
CA ARG A 490 -1.66 -2.90 28.16
C ARG A 490 -0.53 -2.31 27.32
N GLU A 491 -0.39 -2.73 26.07
CA GLU A 491 0.61 -2.16 25.15
C GLU A 491 0.41 -0.66 24.97
N LEU A 492 -0.85 -0.20 24.84
CA LEU A 492 -1.15 1.22 24.79
C LEU A 492 -0.71 1.94 26.07
N LEU A 493 -1.04 1.41 27.25
CA LEU A 493 -0.62 2.01 28.51
C LEU A 493 0.92 2.07 28.63
N THR A 494 1.63 1.01 28.23
CA THR A 494 3.10 0.99 28.20
C THR A 494 3.66 2.08 27.30
N ASP A 495 3.13 2.25 26.09
CA ASP A 495 3.55 3.31 25.18
C ASP A 495 3.31 4.70 25.78
N HIS A 496 2.15 4.92 26.40
CA HIS A 496 1.78 6.21 27.00
C HIS A 496 2.62 6.56 28.24
N VAL A 497 2.92 5.59 29.10
CA VAL A 497 3.82 5.79 30.26
C VAL A 497 5.25 6.02 29.77
N THR A 498 5.72 5.27 28.77
CA THR A 498 7.02 5.47 28.13
C THR A 498 7.14 6.88 27.57
N ALA A 499 6.11 7.36 26.86
CA ALA A 499 6.05 8.72 26.33
C ALA A 499 6.17 9.80 27.42
N MET A 500 5.44 9.65 28.53
CA MET A 500 5.54 10.57 29.69
C MET A 500 6.96 10.61 30.28
N VAL A 501 7.60 9.44 30.42
CA VAL A 501 8.98 9.35 30.92
C VAL A 501 9.97 9.97 29.95
N CYS A 502 9.83 9.71 28.64
CA CYS A 502 10.66 10.34 27.60
C CYS A 502 10.54 11.87 27.62
N CYS A 503 9.32 12.41 27.71
CA CYS A 503 9.12 13.86 27.82
C CYS A 503 9.81 14.44 29.06
N ALA A 504 9.68 13.78 30.22
CA ALA A 504 10.35 14.21 31.45
C ALA A 504 11.89 14.18 31.33
N ALA A 505 12.44 13.17 30.66
CA ALA A 505 13.87 13.07 30.41
C ALA A 505 14.37 14.20 29.49
N VAL A 506 13.62 14.52 28.44
CA VAL A 506 13.92 15.66 27.55
C VAL A 506 13.86 16.98 28.33
N ASP A 507 12.79 17.19 29.12
CA ASP A 507 12.57 18.45 29.82
C ASP A 507 13.53 18.68 31.01
N THR A 508 14.04 17.62 31.64
CA THR A 508 14.76 17.74 32.94
C THR A 508 16.16 17.17 32.98
N ALA A 509 16.53 16.27 32.06
CA ALA A 509 17.80 15.53 32.08
C ALA A 509 18.68 15.76 30.84
N GLY A 510 18.28 16.67 29.93
CA GLY A 510 19.04 16.94 28.71
C GLY A 510 19.04 15.76 27.73
N ALA A 511 18.07 14.85 27.83
CA ALA A 511 17.84 13.85 26.80
C ALA A 511 17.27 14.51 25.53
N ALA A 512 17.36 13.81 24.40
CA ALA A 512 16.82 14.28 23.13
C ALA A 512 15.92 13.21 22.49
N PRO A 513 14.86 13.62 21.77
CA PRO A 513 14.16 12.73 20.87
C PRO A 513 15.12 12.28 19.76
N GLY A 514 14.98 11.03 19.34
CA GLY A 514 15.78 10.43 18.28
C GLY A 514 14.97 9.43 17.48
N LEU A 515 15.58 8.95 16.40
CA LEU A 515 15.03 7.92 15.52
C LEU A 515 15.96 6.71 15.53
N ASP A 516 15.35 5.56 15.75
CA ASP A 516 15.89 4.24 15.49
C ASP A 516 15.22 3.69 14.23
N TRP A 517 15.99 3.32 13.20
CA TRP A 517 15.36 2.97 11.91
C TRP A 517 14.60 1.65 11.94
N LEU A 518 14.84 0.81 12.94
CA LEU A 518 14.18 -0.50 13.08
C LEU A 518 13.08 -0.49 14.13
N ASP A 519 13.27 0.29 15.19
CA ASP A 519 12.36 0.32 16.34
C ASP A 519 11.48 1.59 16.38
N GLY A 520 11.82 2.62 15.60
CA GLY A 520 11.08 3.88 15.49
C GLY A 520 11.52 4.95 16.50
N PRO A 521 10.60 5.69 17.13
CA PRO A 521 10.91 6.69 18.15
C PRO A 521 11.85 6.17 19.25
N ALA A 522 12.95 6.89 19.53
CA ALA A 522 13.96 6.48 20.50
C ALA A 522 14.45 7.64 21.37
N LEU A 523 14.74 7.37 22.65
CA LEU A 523 15.31 8.35 23.57
C LEU A 523 16.85 8.31 23.50
N LEU A 524 17.46 9.47 23.27
CA LEU A 524 18.91 9.65 23.26
C LEU A 524 19.36 10.33 24.55
N VAL A 525 20.31 9.72 25.27
CA VAL A 525 20.96 10.29 26.46
C VAL A 525 22.45 10.38 26.20
N GLY A 526 23.02 11.58 26.22
CA GLY A 526 24.42 11.80 25.84
C GLY A 526 24.72 11.39 24.39
N GLY A 527 23.74 11.47 23.49
CA GLY A 527 23.86 11.06 22.08
C GLY A 527 23.75 9.56 21.82
N ALA A 528 23.57 8.72 22.85
CA ALA A 528 23.40 7.28 22.72
C ALA A 528 21.97 6.84 23.03
N ARG A 529 21.46 5.85 22.30
CA ARG A 529 20.14 5.26 22.55
C ARG A 529 20.10 4.54 23.89
N ARG A 530 19.04 4.78 24.67
CA ARG A 530 18.73 4.01 25.90
C ARG A 530 17.59 3.03 25.63
N ALA A 531 17.91 1.73 25.56
CA ALA A 531 16.97 0.66 25.23
C ALA A 531 16.35 -0.05 26.45
N ASP A 532 16.83 0.26 27.66
CA ASP A 532 16.46 -0.36 28.93
C ASP A 532 15.11 0.13 29.50
N LEU A 533 14.64 1.30 29.07
CA LEU A 533 13.40 1.93 29.55
C LEU A 533 12.15 1.04 29.39
N GLY A 534 12.03 0.33 28.28
CA GLY A 534 10.82 -0.49 28.03
C GLY A 534 10.61 -1.56 29.11
N ARG A 535 11.69 -2.18 29.59
CA ARG A 535 11.62 -3.21 30.65
C ARG A 535 11.19 -2.62 31.98
N THR A 536 11.67 -1.43 32.33
CA THR A 536 11.36 -0.80 33.62
C THR A 536 9.91 -0.30 33.67
N VAL A 537 9.39 0.20 32.55
CA VAL A 537 7.96 0.56 32.41
C VAL A 537 7.05 -0.67 32.44
N LEU A 538 7.46 -1.78 31.81
CA LEU A 538 6.68 -3.02 31.86
C LEU A 538 6.57 -3.56 33.30
N SER A 539 7.64 -3.55 34.08
CA SER A 539 7.59 -4.00 35.49
C SER A 539 6.63 -3.14 36.33
N LEU A 540 6.56 -1.82 36.07
CA LEU A 540 5.57 -0.96 36.72
C LEU A 540 4.13 -1.35 36.36
N ILE A 541 3.86 -1.69 35.09
CA ILE A 541 2.50 -1.95 34.61
C ILE A 541 2.03 -3.37 34.96
N GLU A 542 2.90 -4.36 34.84
CA GLU A 542 2.56 -5.77 35.05
C GLU A 542 2.64 -6.17 36.52
N ASP A 543 3.69 -5.74 37.23
CA ASP A 543 3.94 -6.15 38.61
C ASP A 543 3.53 -5.09 39.64
N GLY A 544 3.21 -3.86 39.20
CA GLY A 544 3.04 -2.72 40.09
C GLY A 544 4.35 -2.28 40.78
N ASP A 545 5.50 -2.75 40.28
CA ASP A 545 6.82 -2.43 40.83
C ASP A 545 7.43 -1.22 40.11
N GLY A 546 7.33 -0.06 40.75
CA GLY A 546 7.93 1.17 40.25
C GLY A 546 9.42 1.33 40.56
N GLU A 547 10.05 0.45 41.35
CA GLU A 547 11.44 0.62 41.78
C GLU A 547 12.45 0.58 40.63
N PRO A 548 12.37 -0.37 39.67
CA PRO A 548 13.26 -0.37 38.51
C PRO A 548 13.21 0.94 37.72
N LEU A 549 12.02 1.53 37.59
CA LEU A 549 11.85 2.80 36.89
C LEU A 549 12.40 3.97 37.71
N ARG A 550 12.23 3.99 39.05
CA ARG A 550 12.83 5.04 39.91
C ARG A 550 14.36 5.02 39.83
N ILE A 551 14.98 3.84 39.86
CA ILE A 551 16.43 3.69 39.71
C ILE A 551 16.87 4.24 38.37
N TRP A 552 16.22 3.82 37.28
CA TRP A 552 16.52 4.30 35.92
C TRP A 552 16.41 5.83 35.79
N LEU A 553 15.35 6.42 36.36
CA LEU A 553 15.16 7.88 36.38
C LEU A 553 16.32 8.58 37.10
N GLY A 554 16.77 8.03 38.24
CA GLY A 554 17.91 8.55 39.00
C GLY A 554 19.24 8.47 38.23
N GLU A 555 19.50 7.35 37.54
CA GLU A 555 20.70 7.16 36.71
C GLU A 555 20.76 8.13 35.53
N VAL A 556 19.63 8.40 34.88
CA VAL A 556 19.55 9.36 33.77
C VAL A 556 19.54 10.82 34.28
N GLY A 557 19.19 11.04 35.55
CA GLY A 557 19.07 12.37 36.15
C GLY A 557 17.72 13.05 35.90
N VAL A 558 16.68 12.27 35.59
CA VAL A 558 15.31 12.77 35.40
C VAL A 558 14.74 13.21 36.74
N ARG A 559 14.06 14.36 36.77
CA ARG A 559 13.39 14.89 37.96
C ARG A 559 11.89 14.58 37.90
N PRO A 560 11.42 13.45 38.48
CA PRO A 560 10.04 12.99 38.28
C PRO A 560 8.97 13.90 38.87
N GLU A 561 9.33 14.75 39.83
CA GLU A 561 8.47 15.72 40.49
C GLU A 561 8.24 17.00 39.67
N LYS A 562 9.06 17.26 38.66
CA LYS A 562 8.90 18.44 37.81
C LYS A 562 7.76 18.25 36.80
N PRO A 563 6.98 19.31 36.52
CA PRO A 563 5.95 19.25 35.51
C PRO A 563 6.56 19.03 34.12
N VAL A 564 5.96 18.10 33.37
CA VAL A 564 6.28 17.81 31.98
C VAL A 564 5.51 18.77 31.07
N ARG A 565 6.16 19.29 30.03
CA ARG A 565 5.51 20.13 29.02
C ARG A 565 4.76 19.24 28.02
N LEU A 566 3.44 19.38 27.98
CA LEU A 566 2.58 18.51 27.17
C LEU A 566 2.17 19.09 25.81
N VAL A 567 2.53 20.36 25.53
CA VAL A 567 2.23 21.07 24.27
C VAL A 567 3.39 21.97 23.89
#